data_AF-A0A947S7Y1-F1
#
_entry.id   AF-A0A947S7Y1-F1
#
_cell.length_a   1.000
_cell.length_b   1.000
_cell.length_c   1.000
_cell.angle_alpha   90.00
_cell.angle_beta   90.00
_cell.angle_gamma   90.00
#
_symmetry.space_group_name_H-M   'P 1'
#
loop_
_entity.id
_entity.type
_entity.pdbx_description
1 polymer ?
#
loop_
_entity_poly.entity_id
_entity_poly.type
_entity_poly.pdbx_seq_one_letter_code
_entity_poly.pdbx_strand_id
1 'polypeptide(L)'
;MFDAWWIKDDPEKRIRLFHGLMQGLLGGREMTCEFKGNCKDFLAVESDGSVYPCGKFSGLPGFCLGNVNEKPLKEILKKDQYLDWLRVRSELPDKCRACKWHSICNNGCTYERYLGDGKYAETSPFCEVWSGMYDYVDNKIRKLQEALRLQNGK
;
A
#
# COMPACT_ATOMS: atom_id res chain seq x y z
N MET A 1 1.23 -17.03 -12.13
CA MET A 1 0.24 -16.01 -12.54
C MET A 1 0.91 -14.74 -13.08
N PHE A 2 1.84 -14.11 -12.34
CA PHE A 2 2.59 -12.94 -12.83
C PHE A 2 3.29 -13.22 -14.17
N ASP A 3 4.00 -14.35 -14.31
CA ASP A 3 4.69 -14.69 -15.56
C ASP A 3 3.77 -14.80 -16.76
N ALA A 4 2.58 -15.38 -16.59
CA ALA A 4 1.61 -15.47 -17.66
C ALA A 4 1.11 -14.08 -18.10
N TRP A 5 0.92 -13.17 -17.14
CA TRP A 5 0.58 -11.78 -17.43
C TRP A 5 1.73 -11.04 -18.13
N TRP A 6 2.96 -11.19 -17.63
CA TRP A 6 4.18 -10.59 -18.19
C TRP A 6 4.46 -11.06 -19.62
N ILE A 7 4.37 -12.36 -19.88
CA ILE A 7 4.64 -12.94 -21.20
C ILE A 7 3.56 -12.55 -22.21
N LYS A 8 2.30 -12.48 -21.76
CA LYS A 8 1.19 -12.16 -22.65
C LYS A 8 1.21 -10.69 -23.10
N ASP A 9 1.74 -9.78 -22.27
CA ASP A 9 1.90 -8.34 -22.54
C ASP A 9 0.67 -7.71 -23.21
N ASP A 10 -0.51 -8.02 -22.66
CA ASP A 10 -1.80 -7.63 -23.23
C ASP A 10 -2.29 -6.33 -22.56
N PRO A 11 -2.35 -5.21 -23.30
CA PRO A 11 -2.70 -3.91 -22.72
C PRO A 11 -4.14 -3.82 -22.20
N GLU A 12 -5.04 -4.70 -22.66
CA GLU A 12 -6.42 -4.75 -22.17
C GLU A 12 -6.51 -5.44 -20.80
N LYS A 13 -5.51 -6.24 -20.41
CA LYS A 13 -5.51 -7.02 -19.17
C LYS A 13 -4.68 -6.34 -18.08
N ARG A 14 -5.29 -5.36 -17.41
CA ARG A 14 -4.67 -4.64 -16.28
C ARG A 14 -4.98 -5.31 -14.94
N ILE A 15 -4.05 -6.14 -14.45
CA ILE A 15 -4.11 -6.67 -13.08
C ILE A 15 -3.56 -5.61 -12.13
N ARG A 16 -4.43 -4.99 -11.33
CA ARG A 16 -4.11 -3.85 -10.45
C ARG A 16 -2.84 -4.06 -9.62
N LEU A 17 -2.71 -5.23 -8.98
CA LEU A 17 -1.57 -5.53 -8.12
C LEU A 17 -0.25 -5.54 -8.91
N PHE A 18 -0.21 -6.20 -10.06
CA PHE A 18 0.99 -6.29 -10.90
C PHE A 18 1.35 -4.94 -11.48
N HIS A 19 0.35 -4.16 -11.89
CA HIS A 19 0.57 -2.79 -12.35
C HIS A 19 1.16 -1.91 -11.23
N GLY A 20 0.60 -1.96 -10.02
CA GLY A 20 1.12 -1.21 -8.87
C GLY A 20 2.55 -1.62 -8.49
N LEU A 21 2.86 -2.91 -8.57
CA LEU A 21 4.21 -3.45 -8.37
C LEU A 21 5.20 -2.91 -9.41
N MET A 22 4.83 -2.94 -10.69
CA MET A 22 5.63 -2.39 -11.79
C MET A 22 5.84 -0.89 -11.64
N GLN A 23 4.78 -0.15 -11.31
CA GLN A 23 4.86 1.30 -11.08
C GLN A 23 5.84 1.61 -9.94
N GLY A 24 5.76 0.89 -8.82
CA GLY A 24 6.70 1.07 -7.71
C GLY A 24 8.16 0.82 -8.12
N LEU A 25 8.43 -0.30 -8.79
CA LEU A 25 9.79 -0.68 -9.22
C LEU A 25 10.38 0.24 -10.30
N LEU A 26 9.54 0.80 -11.17
CA LEU A 26 9.96 1.70 -12.24
C LEU A 26 9.94 3.19 -11.83
N GLY A 27 9.67 3.50 -10.55
CA GLY A 27 9.61 4.88 -10.05
C GLY A 27 8.35 5.66 -10.44
N GLY A 28 7.33 4.96 -10.92
CA GLY A 28 5.99 5.48 -11.16
C GLY A 28 5.22 5.83 -9.87
N ARG A 29 4.06 6.46 -10.03
CA ARG A 29 3.26 7.01 -8.91
C ARG A 29 1.92 6.31 -8.66
N GLU A 30 1.48 5.47 -9.60
CA GLU A 30 0.18 4.77 -9.53
C GLU A 30 0.28 3.44 -8.79
N MET A 31 0.71 3.50 -7.53
CA MET A 31 0.76 2.33 -6.66
C MET A 31 -0.61 2.03 -6.04
N THR A 32 -0.85 0.76 -5.74
CA THR A 32 -1.98 0.35 -4.87
C THR A 32 -1.87 1.05 -3.51
N CYS A 33 -3.00 1.36 -2.87
CA CYS A 33 -3.01 2.12 -1.60
C CYS A 33 -2.13 1.47 -0.50
N GLU A 34 -2.05 0.14 -0.51
CA GLU A 34 -1.21 -0.71 0.36
C GLU A 34 0.26 -0.25 0.37
N PHE A 35 0.77 0.17 -0.78
CA PHE A 35 2.17 0.51 -1.03
C PHE A 35 2.43 2.02 -1.09
N LYS A 36 1.37 2.85 -1.06
CA LYS A 36 1.47 4.29 -1.32
C LYS A 36 2.21 5.10 -0.25
N GLY A 37 2.43 4.53 0.94
CA GLY A 37 3.06 5.26 2.05
C GLY A 37 2.15 6.28 2.74
N ASN A 38 0.91 6.43 2.29
CA ASN A 38 -0.06 7.33 2.89
C ASN A 38 -1.45 6.68 2.94
N CYS A 39 -2.28 7.09 3.89
CA CYS A 39 -3.67 6.66 3.98
C CYS A 39 -4.66 7.83 4.14
N LYS A 40 -4.21 9.06 3.94
CA LYS A 40 -5.05 10.26 4.09
C LYS A 40 -5.98 10.53 2.90
N ASP A 41 -5.79 9.80 1.79
CA ASP A 41 -6.47 10.05 0.52
C ASP A 41 -7.85 9.36 0.43
N PHE A 42 -8.21 8.52 1.41
CA PHE A 42 -9.46 7.77 1.42
C PHE A 42 -10.07 7.75 2.82
N LEU A 43 -11.39 7.61 2.87
CA LEU A 43 -12.19 7.41 4.08
C LEU A 43 -13.31 6.42 3.73
N ALA A 44 -13.86 5.75 4.73
CA ALA A 44 -15.12 5.03 4.59
C ALA A 44 -16.22 5.75 5.35
N VAL A 45 -17.41 5.76 4.74
CA VAL A 45 -18.64 6.24 5.36
C VAL A 45 -19.66 5.14 5.17
N GLU A 46 -20.14 4.58 6.29
CA GLU A 46 -21.13 3.52 6.29
C GLU A 46 -22.54 4.07 6.08
N SER A 47 -23.50 3.17 5.83
CA SER A 47 -24.89 3.53 5.52
C SER A 47 -25.61 4.29 6.65
N ASP A 48 -25.15 4.15 7.88
CA ASP A 48 -25.63 4.89 9.07
C ASP A 48 -24.95 6.27 9.24
N GLY A 49 -23.99 6.61 8.37
CA GLY A 49 -23.18 7.82 8.43
C GLY A 49 -21.90 7.70 9.26
N SER A 50 -21.61 6.54 9.85
CA SER A 50 -20.38 6.31 10.62
C SER A 50 -19.14 6.40 9.72
N VAL A 51 -18.12 7.14 10.17
CA VAL A 51 -16.90 7.44 9.42
C VAL A 51 -15.72 6.64 9.96
N TYR A 52 -14.95 6.03 9.06
CA TYR A 52 -13.76 5.25 9.37
C TYR A 52 -12.55 5.68 8.53
N PRO A 53 -11.30 5.43 8.99
CA PRO A 53 -10.10 5.80 8.24
C PRO A 53 -9.99 5.14 6.86
N CYS A 54 -10.50 3.93 6.69
CA CYS A 54 -10.71 3.30 5.38
C CYS A 54 -11.70 2.13 5.51
N GLY A 55 -12.16 1.60 4.37
CA GLY A 55 -13.17 0.53 4.34
C GLY A 55 -12.75 -0.75 5.07
N LYS A 56 -11.44 -1.06 5.15
CA LYS A 56 -10.97 -2.24 5.89
C LYS A 56 -11.20 -2.10 7.41
N PHE A 57 -11.20 -0.88 7.95
CA PHE A 57 -11.44 -0.63 9.38
C PHE A 57 -12.92 -0.46 9.72
N SER A 58 -13.81 -0.53 8.72
CA SER A 58 -15.23 -0.35 8.95
C SER A 58 -15.81 -1.41 9.89
N GLY A 59 -16.71 -0.98 10.76
CA GLY A 59 -17.33 -1.83 11.79
C GLY A 59 -16.46 -2.12 13.01
N LEU A 60 -15.21 -1.67 13.05
CA LEU A 60 -14.36 -1.78 14.24
C LEU A 60 -14.59 -0.58 15.18
N PRO A 61 -15.18 -0.76 16.37
CA PRO A 61 -15.58 0.37 17.23
C PRO A 61 -14.43 1.32 17.59
N GLY A 62 -13.22 0.79 17.81
CA GLY A 62 -12.01 1.57 18.10
C GLY A 62 -11.52 2.45 16.95
N PHE A 63 -12.11 2.33 15.76
CA PHE A 63 -11.75 3.10 14.57
C PHE A 63 -12.89 3.99 14.06
N CYS A 64 -14.04 4.01 14.70
CA CYS A 64 -15.09 4.96 14.34
C CYS A 64 -14.64 6.37 14.72
N LEU A 65 -14.48 7.22 13.71
CA LEU A 65 -14.03 8.61 13.86
C LEU A 65 -15.19 9.53 14.23
N GLY A 66 -16.44 9.13 13.99
CA GLY A 66 -17.65 9.93 14.24
C GLY A 66 -18.72 9.65 13.19
N ASN A 67 -19.77 10.45 13.15
CA ASN A 67 -20.87 10.30 12.21
C ASN A 67 -21.10 11.61 11.42
N VAL A 68 -21.21 11.53 10.09
CA VAL A 68 -21.42 12.70 9.22
C VAL A 68 -22.78 13.38 9.41
N ASN A 69 -23.76 12.66 9.97
CA ASN A 69 -25.07 13.20 10.30
C ASN A 69 -25.03 14.09 11.55
N GLU A 70 -23.98 13.98 12.37
CA GLU A 70 -23.83 14.73 13.63
C GLU A 70 -22.85 15.90 13.50
N LYS A 71 -21.75 15.72 12.76
CA LYS A 71 -20.68 16.72 12.64
C LYS A 71 -20.17 16.84 11.20
N PRO A 72 -19.76 18.03 10.76
CA PRO A 72 -19.07 18.21 9.49
C PRO A 72 -17.81 17.33 9.40
N LEU A 73 -17.57 16.71 8.24
CA LEU A 73 -16.42 15.82 8.03
C LEU A 73 -15.08 16.50 8.39
N LYS A 74 -14.93 17.80 8.11
CA LYS A 74 -13.74 18.58 8.48
C LYS A 74 -13.42 18.56 9.98
N GLU A 75 -14.42 18.40 10.84
CA GLU A 75 -14.26 18.34 12.29
C GLU A 75 -13.94 16.92 12.74
N ILE A 76 -14.58 15.93 12.12
CA ILE A 76 -14.27 14.51 12.32
C ILE A 76 -12.79 14.22 12.04
N LEU A 77 -12.25 14.78 10.95
CA LEU A 77 -10.86 14.58 10.54
C LEU A 77 -9.83 15.39 11.36
N LYS A 78 -10.27 16.26 12.26
CA LYS A 78 -9.36 16.96 13.19
C LYS A 78 -9.19 16.23 14.52
N LYS A 79 -9.92 15.13 14.75
CA LYS A 79 -9.82 14.36 15.98
C LYS A 79 -8.45 13.69 16.10
N ASP A 80 -7.92 13.69 17.32
CA ASP A 80 -6.63 13.07 17.66
C ASP A 80 -6.57 11.60 17.22
N GLN A 81 -7.67 10.86 17.35
CA GLN A 81 -7.78 9.48 16.89
C GLN A 81 -7.39 9.29 15.41
N TYR A 82 -7.82 10.19 14.52
CA TYR A 82 -7.46 10.12 13.10
C TYR A 82 -6.00 10.51 12.87
N LEU A 83 -5.53 11.54 13.58
CA LEU A 83 -4.15 12.04 13.47
C LEU A 83 -3.14 11.01 14.00
N ASP A 84 -3.44 10.34 15.11
CA ASP A 84 -2.62 9.27 15.67
C ASP A 84 -2.61 8.05 14.74
N TRP A 85 -3.74 7.69 14.13
CA TRP A 85 -3.79 6.65 13.11
C TRP A 85 -2.92 6.97 11.89
N LEU A 86 -2.95 8.22 11.41
CA LEU A 86 -2.06 8.68 10.34
C LEU A 86 -0.58 8.65 10.76
N ARG A 87 -0.28 8.91 12.04
CA ARG A 87 1.08 8.80 12.59
C ARG A 87 1.57 7.36 12.54
N VAL A 88 0.77 6.40 13.02
CA VAL A 88 1.09 4.96 12.94
C VAL A 88 1.38 4.51 11.51
N ARG A 89 0.64 5.04 10.52
CA ARG A 89 0.91 4.77 9.10
C ARG A 89 2.27 5.32 8.65
N SER A 90 2.64 6.50 9.13
CA SER A 90 3.84 7.22 8.68
C SER A 90 5.12 6.72 9.35
N GLU A 91 4.99 6.09 10.52
CA GLU A 91 6.10 5.49 11.25
C GLU A 91 6.61 4.22 10.56
N LEU A 92 7.89 4.25 10.18
CA LEU A 92 8.62 3.09 9.69
C LEU A 92 9.53 2.57 10.81
N PRO A 93 9.60 1.26 11.07
CA PRO A 93 10.61 0.70 11.97
C PRO A 93 12.00 0.71 11.32
N ASP A 94 13.05 0.54 12.11
CA ASP A 94 14.44 0.61 11.62
C ASP A 94 14.76 -0.46 10.58
N LYS A 95 14.21 -1.67 10.75
CA LYS A 95 14.30 -2.73 9.73
C LYS A 95 13.73 -2.28 8.38
N CYS A 96 12.62 -1.54 8.38
CA CYS A 96 12.06 -0.99 7.15
C CYS A 96 12.91 0.15 6.62
N ARG A 97 13.43 1.06 7.47
CA ARG A 97 14.31 2.15 7.02
C ARG A 97 15.58 1.64 6.32
N ALA A 98 16.13 0.52 6.78
CA ALA A 98 17.30 -0.11 6.17
C ALA A 98 16.99 -1.00 4.95
N CYS A 99 15.71 -1.28 4.66
CA CYS A 99 15.31 -2.20 3.60
C CYS A 99 15.38 -1.52 2.22
N LYS A 100 16.00 -2.17 1.23
CA LYS A 100 16.07 -1.65 -0.16
C LYS A 100 14.71 -1.42 -0.82
N TRP A 101 13.66 -2.10 -0.33
CA TRP A 101 12.29 -1.99 -0.87
C TRP A 101 11.43 -0.96 -0.13
N HIS A 102 11.96 -0.22 0.84
CA HIS A 102 11.16 0.62 1.73
C HIS A 102 10.38 1.72 1.00
N SER A 103 10.97 2.32 -0.03
CA SER A 103 10.37 3.39 -0.84
C SER A 103 9.18 2.91 -1.67
N ILE A 104 9.12 1.60 -1.93
CA ILE A 104 8.05 0.95 -2.70
C ILE A 104 7.01 0.33 -1.75
N CYS A 105 7.46 -0.47 -0.78
CA CYS A 105 6.58 -1.21 0.12
C CYS A 105 5.93 -0.32 1.19
N ASN A 106 6.68 0.67 1.71
CA ASN A 106 6.25 1.57 2.78
C ASN A 106 5.63 0.88 4.01
N ASN A 107 6.18 -0.29 4.39
CA ASN A 107 5.68 -1.16 5.46
C ASN A 107 4.23 -1.65 5.28
N GLY A 108 3.74 -1.70 4.04
CA GLY A 108 2.45 -2.29 3.68
C GLY A 108 1.22 -1.57 4.25
N CYS A 109 0.12 -2.31 4.34
CA CYS A 109 -1.17 -1.80 4.81
C CYS A 109 -1.24 -1.74 6.35
N THR A 110 -1.64 -0.59 6.89
CA THR A 110 -1.87 -0.40 8.34
C THR A 110 -2.89 -1.38 8.92
N TYR A 111 -3.91 -1.75 8.15
CA TYR A 111 -4.92 -2.73 8.59
C TYR A 111 -4.34 -4.14 8.76
N GLU A 112 -3.48 -4.57 7.84
CA GLU A 112 -2.85 -5.89 7.93
C GLU A 112 -1.90 -5.99 9.12
N ARG A 113 -1.25 -4.87 9.47
CA ARG A 113 -0.45 -4.76 10.69
C ARG A 113 -1.31 -4.80 11.95
N TYR A 114 -2.58 -4.40 11.89
CA TYR A 114 -3.49 -4.38 13.04
C TYR A 114 -4.17 -5.73 13.31
N LEU A 115 -4.45 -6.52 12.27
CA LEU A 115 -5.27 -7.73 12.36
C LEU A 115 -4.68 -8.90 13.15
N GLY A 116 -3.39 -8.89 13.48
CA GLY A 116 -2.74 -10.01 14.17
C GLY A 116 -3.28 -10.21 15.59
N ASP A 117 -3.03 -9.26 16.48
CA ASP A 117 -3.34 -9.33 17.91
C ASP A 117 -4.16 -8.13 18.40
N GLY A 118 -4.75 -7.35 17.49
CA GLY A 118 -5.42 -6.09 17.81
C GLY A 118 -4.44 -4.99 18.22
N LYS A 119 -3.13 -5.19 17.99
CA LYS A 119 -2.08 -4.18 18.07
C LYS A 119 -1.41 -4.07 16.72
N TYR A 120 -0.75 -2.94 16.49
CA TYR A 120 0.03 -2.78 15.28
C TYR A 120 1.32 -3.56 15.40
N ALA A 121 1.46 -4.61 14.59
CA ALA A 121 2.74 -5.23 14.32
C ALA A 121 3.74 -4.18 13.84
N GLU A 122 4.99 -4.31 14.26
CA GLU A 122 6.06 -3.40 13.88
C GLU A 122 6.27 -3.42 12.35
N THR A 123 6.38 -4.62 11.77
CA THR A 123 6.46 -4.84 10.33
C THR A 123 5.22 -5.51 9.76
N SER A 124 4.91 -5.26 8.48
CA SER A 124 3.85 -5.98 7.78
C SER A 124 4.03 -7.51 7.90
N PRO A 125 2.94 -8.27 8.19
CA PRO A 125 2.99 -9.74 8.23
C PRO A 125 3.29 -10.36 6.85
N PHE A 126 3.16 -9.58 5.77
CA PHE A 126 3.45 -10.01 4.40
C PHE A 126 4.83 -9.54 3.91
N CYS A 127 5.71 -9.07 4.82
CA CYS A 127 7.02 -8.54 4.46
C CYS A 127 7.83 -9.51 3.58
N GLU A 128 7.90 -10.80 3.97
CA GLU A 128 8.67 -11.81 3.23
C GLU A 128 8.10 -12.05 1.83
N VAL A 129 6.78 -12.20 1.73
CA VAL A 129 6.06 -12.37 0.46
C VAL A 129 6.32 -11.20 -0.48
N TRP A 130 6.15 -9.97 0.01
CA TRP A 130 6.35 -8.78 -0.82
C TRP A 130 7.81 -8.60 -1.22
N SER A 131 8.74 -8.77 -0.28
CA SER A 131 10.18 -8.68 -0.59
C SER A 131 10.60 -9.68 -1.68
N GLY A 132 10.16 -10.95 -1.58
CA GLY A 132 10.43 -11.96 -2.59
C GLY A 132 9.81 -11.62 -3.95
N MET A 133 8.60 -11.05 -3.97
CA MET A 133 7.98 -10.58 -5.21
C MET A 133 8.72 -9.38 -5.83
N TYR A 134 9.17 -8.41 -5.02
CA TYR A 134 9.99 -7.30 -5.52
C TYR A 134 11.32 -7.81 -6.10
N ASP A 135 12.01 -8.70 -5.39
CA ASP A 135 13.24 -9.33 -5.87
C ASP A 135 13.02 -10.08 -7.19
N TYR A 136 11.93 -10.84 -7.30
CA TYR A 136 11.61 -11.58 -8.53
C TYR A 136 11.39 -10.67 -9.72
N VAL A 137 10.60 -9.60 -9.54
CA VAL A 137 10.25 -8.69 -10.63
C VAL A 137 11.39 -7.74 -10.99
N ASP A 138 12.13 -7.22 -10.01
CA ASP A 138 13.32 -6.39 -10.25
C ASP A 138 14.36 -7.13 -11.08
N ASN A 139 14.61 -8.41 -10.77
CA ASN A 139 15.53 -9.25 -11.55
C ASN A 139 15.07 -9.42 -13.01
N LYS A 140 13.76 -9.54 -13.27
CA LYS A 140 13.22 -9.59 -14.63
C LYS A 140 13.38 -8.26 -15.36
N ILE A 141 13.08 -7.15 -14.69
CA ILE A 141 13.25 -5.80 -15.25
C ILE A 141 14.71 -5.57 -15.64
N ARG A 142 15.66 -5.90 -14.76
CA ARG A 142 17.11 -5.75 -15.04
C ARG A 142 17.55 -6.54 -16.27
N LYS A 143 17.16 -7.81 -16.37
CA LYS A 143 17.47 -8.66 -17.53
C LYS A 143 16.91 -8.08 -18.84
N LEU A 144 15.68 -7.54 -18.80
CA LEU A 144 15.09 -6.88 -19.97
C LEU A 144 15.85 -5.60 -20.34
N GLN A 145 16.18 -4.77 -19.36
CA GLN A 145 16.96 -3.55 -19.57
C GLN A 145 18.35 -3.83 -20.14
N GLU A 146 19.04 -4.87 -19.67
CA GLU A 146 20.33 -5.32 -20.20
C GLU A 146 20.21 -5.79 -21.65
N ALA A 147 19.20 -6.60 -21.97
CA ALA A 147 18.95 -7.05 -23.34
C ALA A 147 18.68 -5.88 -24.30
N LEU A 148 17.87 -4.90 -23.88
CA LEU A 148 17.58 -3.69 -24.65
C LEU A 148 18.83 -2.82 -24.86
N ARG A 149 19.70 -2.68 -23.85
CA ARG A 149 20.97 -1.96 -23.99
C ARG A 149 21.89 -2.60 -25.01
N LEU A 150 21.98 -3.94 -25.03
CA LEU A 150 22.79 -4.68 -26.00
C LEU A 150 22.24 -4.56 -27.43
N GLN A 151 20.93 -4.42 -27.59
CA GLN A 151 20.28 -4.20 -28.89
C GLN A 151 20.48 -2.77 -29.42
N ASN A 152 20.44 -1.76 -28.54
CA ASN A 152 20.59 -0.35 -28.88
C ASN A 152 22.06 0.14 -28.93
N GLY A 153 23.01 -0.71 -28.54
CA GLY A 153 24.45 -0.46 -28.61
C GLY A 153 25.12 -0.92 -29.92
N LYS A 154 24.32 -1.15 -30.97
CA LYS A 154 24.77 -1.33 -32.36
C LYS A 154 24.40 -0.13 -33.20
#